data_AF-A0A9N9LQS5-F1
#
_entry.id   AF-A0A9N9LQS5-F1
#
_cell.length_a   1.000
_cell.length_b   1.000
_cell.length_c   1.000
_cell.angle_alpha   90.00
_cell.angle_beta   90.00
_cell.angle_gamma   90.00
#
_symmetry.space_group_name_H-M   'P 1'
#
loop_
_entity.id
_entity.type
_entity.pdbx_description
1 polymer ?
#
loop_
_entity_poly.entity_id
_entity_poly.type
_entity_poly.pdbx_seq_one_letter_code
_entity_poly.pdbx_strand_id
1 'polypeptide(L)'
;MENTARKATAMNGLKKMFSKRKDRTDSEPSPVEEDYEPPACSYECAPDCRKIYQYQELSIEKVLPPKHPRIFDAWKEAISSSPRPLEKFSYCPLEFRSFLTIPHSTYKFTAEQEPLLSSAVPEVNTTTELSDLLMAWTDLFDAWFFGGALSDTDLVIEKSNISEIGLGWYENPRNTIHIKLLDRVRDREPGFTGSQEHLFIGVLLHEMVHAFVYLYSCPKYCCNVCFNPPLGGRGKLGHGLVWADSLTLVSEVLRRKVNWPVFVNIPRSVAHSMCIEDCQPNKAQLESWGMDVDKWGRVENWSHLCEFRREFYERARHPGKR
;
A
#
# COMPACT_ATOMS: atom_id res chain seq x y z
N MET A 1 27.55 -5.68 25.30
CA MET A 1 26.54 -5.26 26.31
C MET A 1 25.68 -4.08 25.83
N GLU A 2 26.23 -3.11 25.09
CA GLU A 2 25.44 -1.96 24.56
C GLU A 2 24.28 -2.35 23.63
N ASN A 3 24.44 -3.40 22.82
CA ASN A 3 23.41 -3.80 21.85
C ASN A 3 22.15 -4.37 22.55
N THR A 4 22.33 -5.05 23.68
CA THR A 4 21.24 -5.61 24.50
C THR A 4 20.46 -4.50 25.20
N ALA A 5 21.14 -3.46 25.70
CA ALA A 5 20.50 -2.32 26.35
C ALA A 5 19.68 -1.47 25.37
N ARG A 6 20.16 -1.27 24.13
CA ARG A 6 19.40 -0.59 23.06
C ARG A 6 18.17 -1.38 22.64
N LYS A 7 18.28 -2.70 22.45
CA LYS A 7 17.13 -3.59 22.19
C LYS A 7 16.08 -3.51 23.29
N ALA A 8 16.49 -3.59 24.55
CA ALA A 8 15.55 -3.50 25.69
C ALA A 8 14.83 -2.14 25.74
N THR A 9 15.52 -1.05 25.40
CA THR A 9 14.94 0.30 25.40
C THR A 9 13.91 0.47 24.29
N ALA A 10 14.22 0.02 23.06
CA ALA A 10 13.28 0.06 21.92
C ALA A 10 12.04 -0.79 22.18
N MET A 11 12.22 -2.03 22.69
CA MET A 11 11.12 -2.93 23.03
C MET A 11 10.28 -2.41 24.20
N ASN A 12 10.87 -1.70 25.17
CA ASN A 12 10.12 -1.07 26.25
C ASN A 12 9.31 0.14 25.76
N GLY A 13 9.81 0.88 24.76
CA GLY A 13 9.05 1.92 24.06
C GLY A 13 7.82 1.35 23.38
N LEU A 14 8.00 0.29 22.58
CA LEU A 14 6.92 -0.47 21.95
C LEU A 14 5.91 -0.96 23.00
N LYS A 15 6.36 -1.66 24.06
CA LYS A 15 5.49 -2.18 25.12
C LYS A 15 4.68 -1.09 25.84
N LYS A 16 5.25 0.10 26.04
CA LYS A 16 4.51 1.25 26.62
C LYS A 16 3.40 1.75 25.71
N MET A 17 3.61 1.73 24.38
CA MET A 17 2.54 2.04 23.42
C MET A 17 1.42 0.99 23.49
N PHE A 18 1.76 -0.30 23.64
CA PHE A 18 0.80 -1.41 23.65
C PHE A 18 -0.03 -1.54 24.94
N SER A 19 0.48 -1.08 26.09
CA SER A 19 -0.25 -1.19 27.37
C SER A 19 -1.59 -0.44 27.39
N LYS A 20 -1.85 0.48 26.44
CA LYS A 20 -3.10 1.23 26.36
C LYS A 20 -4.22 0.52 25.59
N ARG A 21 -3.95 -0.62 24.93
CA ARG A 21 -4.88 -1.22 23.94
C ARG A 21 -5.43 -2.60 24.30
N LYS A 22 -5.21 -3.07 25.53
CA LYS A 22 -5.45 -4.48 25.92
C LYS A 22 -6.92 -4.93 26.02
N ASP A 23 -7.88 -4.16 25.52
CA ASP A 23 -9.33 -4.47 25.61
C ASP A 23 -9.99 -4.87 24.27
N ARG A 24 -9.22 -5.05 23.18
CA ARG A 24 -9.73 -5.68 21.95
C ARG A 24 -9.34 -7.16 21.93
N THR A 25 -10.11 -8.02 22.58
CA THR A 25 -9.99 -9.48 22.45
C THR A 25 -11.26 -10.06 21.85
N ASP A 26 -11.06 -10.87 20.80
CA ASP A 26 -11.90 -11.96 20.33
C ASP A 26 -13.35 -11.61 19.95
N SER A 27 -13.50 -10.87 18.85
CA SER A 27 -14.75 -10.91 18.09
C SER A 27 -14.86 -12.26 17.36
N GLU A 28 -15.92 -13.00 17.63
CA GLU A 28 -16.26 -14.25 16.93
C GLU A 28 -16.26 -14.04 15.40
N PRO A 29 -15.83 -15.05 14.61
CA PRO A 29 -15.85 -14.95 13.16
C PRO A 29 -17.28 -14.70 12.68
N SER A 30 -17.48 -13.56 12.00
CA SER A 30 -18.76 -13.22 11.37
C SER A 30 -19.20 -14.32 10.40
N PRO A 31 -20.51 -14.61 10.32
CA PRO A 31 -21.04 -15.57 9.39
C PRO A 31 -20.66 -15.20 7.95
N VAL A 32 -20.42 -16.23 7.14
CA VAL A 32 -20.18 -16.10 5.70
C VAL A 32 -21.48 -15.56 5.07
N GLU A 33 -21.53 -14.26 4.76
CA GLU A 33 -22.68 -13.65 4.12
C GLU A 33 -22.61 -13.74 2.59
N GLU A 34 -23.75 -14.16 2.04
CA GLU A 34 -24.14 -14.17 0.64
C GLU A 34 -24.19 -12.73 0.06
N ASP A 35 -23.79 -12.60 -1.21
CA ASP A 35 -24.09 -11.50 -2.14
C ASP A 35 -24.11 -10.07 -1.58
N TYR A 36 -22.92 -9.54 -1.25
CA TYR A 36 -22.73 -8.11 -0.97
C TYR A 36 -22.98 -7.26 -2.24
N GLU A 37 -24.12 -6.57 -2.29
CA GLU A 37 -24.37 -5.49 -3.25
C GLU A 37 -23.85 -4.15 -2.70
N PRO A 38 -22.87 -3.50 -3.37
CA PRO A 38 -22.33 -2.23 -2.89
C PRO A 38 -23.38 -1.10 -2.95
N PRO A 39 -23.38 -0.15 -1.98
CA PRO A 39 -24.36 0.92 -1.93
C PRO A 39 -24.33 1.82 -3.18
N ALA A 40 -25.51 2.30 -3.59
CA ALA A 40 -25.64 3.22 -4.71
C ALA A 40 -24.99 4.57 -4.39
N CYS A 41 -23.89 4.92 -5.07
CA CYS A 41 -23.25 6.22 -4.86
C CYS A 41 -24.19 7.40 -5.19
N SER A 42 -24.17 8.43 -4.36
CA SER A 42 -25.08 9.59 -4.44
C SER A 42 -24.60 10.69 -5.38
N TYR A 43 -23.39 10.58 -5.94
CA TYR A 43 -22.81 11.59 -6.82
C TYR A 43 -23.08 11.29 -8.30
N GLU A 44 -23.65 12.27 -9.00
CA GLU A 44 -23.67 12.29 -10.47
C GLU A 44 -22.22 12.45 -10.96
N CYS A 45 -21.69 11.42 -11.65
CA CYS A 45 -20.33 11.47 -12.18
C CYS A 45 -20.21 12.66 -13.14
N ALA A 46 -19.15 13.46 -13.01
CA ALA A 46 -18.93 14.59 -13.91
C ALA A 46 -18.94 14.11 -15.38
N PRO A 47 -19.72 14.73 -16.28
CA PRO A 47 -19.87 14.29 -17.67
C PRO A 47 -18.55 14.15 -18.46
N ASP A 48 -17.49 14.81 -18.00
CA ASP A 48 -16.19 14.88 -18.68
C ASP A 48 -15.15 13.85 -18.20
N CYS A 49 -15.49 12.88 -17.34
CA CYS A 49 -14.52 11.84 -16.96
C CYS A 49 -13.96 11.08 -18.17
N ARG A 50 -14.72 10.92 -19.27
CA ARG A 50 -14.21 10.30 -20.51
C ARG A 50 -13.25 11.17 -21.32
N LYS A 51 -13.32 12.51 -21.23
CA LYS A 51 -12.53 13.43 -22.08
C LYS A 51 -11.11 13.68 -21.55
N ILE A 52 -10.88 13.52 -20.25
CA ILE A 52 -9.56 13.71 -19.63
C ILE A 52 -8.54 12.69 -20.18
N TYR A 53 -9.00 11.53 -20.64
CA TYR A 53 -8.16 10.38 -21.00
C TYR A 53 -7.76 10.24 -22.46
N GLN A 54 -8.25 11.11 -23.35
CA GLN A 54 -7.69 11.20 -24.70
C GLN A 54 -6.31 11.89 -24.73
N TYR A 55 -5.85 12.43 -23.61
CA TYR A 55 -4.53 13.06 -23.51
C TYR A 55 -3.47 12.07 -23.01
N GLN A 56 -2.81 11.40 -23.96
CA GLN A 56 -1.53 10.69 -23.74
C GLN A 56 -0.35 11.63 -23.41
N GLU A 57 -0.57 12.94 -23.23
CA GLU A 57 0.47 13.95 -23.04
C GLU A 57 0.15 14.96 -21.93
N LEU A 58 -0.56 14.55 -20.87
CA LEU A 58 -0.57 15.39 -19.66
C LEU A 58 0.80 15.30 -19.00
N SER A 59 1.65 16.27 -19.31
CA SER A 59 2.87 16.58 -18.55
C SER A 59 2.52 16.58 -17.06
N ILE A 60 3.38 15.95 -16.24
CA ILE A 60 3.28 15.84 -14.77
C ILE A 60 2.89 17.17 -14.07
N GLU A 61 3.21 18.31 -14.68
CA GLU A 61 2.94 19.65 -14.18
C GLU A 61 1.49 20.13 -14.30
N LYS A 62 0.64 19.49 -15.11
CA LYS A 62 -0.80 19.82 -15.22
C LYS A 62 -1.63 18.93 -14.31
N VAL A 63 -1.39 19.01 -13.00
CA VAL A 63 -2.35 18.51 -12.02
C VAL A 63 -3.64 19.30 -12.22
N LEU A 64 -4.67 18.66 -12.79
CA LEU A 64 -5.98 19.28 -12.89
C LEU A 64 -6.41 19.68 -11.47
N PRO A 65 -6.91 20.91 -11.25
CA PRO A 65 -7.43 21.28 -9.95
C PRO A 65 -8.48 20.22 -9.54
N PRO A 66 -8.48 19.75 -8.29
CA PRO A 66 -9.42 18.73 -7.84
C PRO A 66 -10.83 19.20 -8.19
N LYS A 67 -11.55 18.42 -9.01
CA LYS A 67 -12.90 18.79 -9.45
C LYS A 67 -13.88 18.86 -8.28
N HIS A 68 -13.49 18.31 -7.13
CA HIS A 68 -14.21 18.38 -5.87
C HIS A 68 -13.39 19.13 -4.79
N PRO A 69 -13.36 20.47 -4.79
CA PRO A 69 -12.64 21.28 -3.78
C PRO A 69 -13.04 20.95 -2.33
N ARG A 70 -14.27 20.48 -2.10
CA ARG A 70 -14.76 20.06 -0.77
C ARG A 70 -14.00 18.88 -0.16
N ILE A 71 -13.38 18.02 -0.97
CA ILE A 71 -12.75 16.80 -0.46
C ILE A 71 -11.35 17.08 0.08
N PHE A 72 -10.61 17.98 -0.58
CA PHE A 72 -9.31 18.43 -0.10
C PHE A 72 -9.43 19.22 1.21
N ASP A 73 -10.47 20.04 1.35
CA ASP A 73 -10.77 20.75 2.60
C ASP A 73 -11.23 19.80 3.71
N ALA A 74 -12.12 18.84 3.42
CA ALA A 74 -12.53 17.82 4.40
C ALA A 74 -11.37 16.96 4.91
N TRP A 75 -10.41 16.65 4.03
CA TRP A 75 -9.26 15.84 4.39
C TRP A 75 -8.16 16.65 5.10
N LYS A 76 -7.95 17.92 4.71
CA LYS A 76 -7.14 18.86 5.49
C LYS A 76 -7.72 19.09 6.87
N GLU A 77 -9.03 19.29 6.99
CA GLU A 77 -9.75 19.41 8.27
C GLU A 77 -9.65 18.11 9.08
N ALA A 78 -9.69 16.95 8.41
CA ALA A 78 -9.53 15.65 9.05
C ALA A 78 -8.17 15.48 9.73
N ILE A 79 -7.13 16.07 9.14
CA ILE A 79 -5.76 15.97 9.66
C ILE A 79 -5.44 17.14 10.60
N SER A 80 -6.14 18.28 10.52
CA SER A 80 -5.74 19.51 11.22
C SER A 80 -6.43 19.79 12.55
N SER A 81 -7.68 19.36 12.80
CA SER A 81 -8.38 19.87 14.00
C SER A 81 -9.68 19.20 14.47
N SER A 82 -10.39 18.42 13.66
CA SER A 82 -11.54 17.59 14.11
C SER A 82 -11.98 16.67 12.97
N PRO A 83 -11.72 15.36 13.02
CA PRO A 83 -11.89 14.51 11.85
C PRO A 83 -13.36 14.26 11.50
N ARG A 84 -13.77 14.75 10.33
CA ARG A 84 -14.83 14.07 9.60
C ARG A 84 -14.22 12.78 9.03
N PRO A 85 -14.80 11.61 9.33
CA PRO A 85 -14.34 10.37 8.73
C PRO A 85 -14.42 10.48 7.20
N LEU A 86 -13.40 9.96 6.51
CA LEU A 86 -13.52 9.74 5.08
C LEU A 86 -14.69 8.80 4.81
N GLU A 87 -15.50 9.11 3.81
CA GLU A 87 -16.63 8.27 3.42
C GLU A 87 -16.12 7.12 2.55
N LYS A 88 -16.29 5.88 3.01
CA LYS A 88 -15.92 4.70 2.23
C LYS A 88 -16.67 4.70 0.90
N PHE A 89 -16.02 4.26 -0.16
CA PHE A 89 -16.60 4.09 -1.50
C PHE A 89 -17.10 5.37 -2.19
N SER A 90 -16.57 6.54 -1.80
CA SER A 90 -17.05 7.83 -2.33
C SER A 90 -16.09 8.56 -3.26
N TYR A 91 -14.83 8.13 -3.38
CA TYR A 91 -13.78 8.96 -4.01
C TYR A 91 -13.36 8.46 -5.38
N CYS A 92 -13.01 9.40 -6.27
CA CYS A 92 -12.38 9.05 -7.54
C CYS A 92 -10.93 8.61 -7.27
N PRO A 93 -10.50 7.42 -7.71
CA PRO A 93 -9.14 6.91 -7.46
C PRO A 93 -8.03 7.88 -7.92
N LEU A 94 -8.27 8.63 -9.00
CA LEU A 94 -7.30 9.60 -9.52
C LEU A 94 -7.01 10.78 -8.57
N GLU A 95 -7.94 11.09 -7.67
CA GLU A 95 -7.78 12.18 -6.72
C GLU A 95 -6.90 11.78 -5.52
N PHE A 96 -6.59 10.48 -5.37
CA PHE A 96 -5.76 9.98 -4.28
C PHE A 96 -4.35 10.55 -4.26
N ARG A 97 -3.79 10.84 -5.44
CA ARG A 97 -2.53 11.58 -5.54
C ARG A 97 -2.64 12.93 -4.83
N SER A 98 -3.69 13.70 -5.11
CA SER A 98 -3.92 15.01 -4.49
C SER A 98 -4.16 14.91 -3.00
N PHE A 99 -4.83 13.85 -2.52
CA PHE A 99 -4.90 13.59 -1.07
C PHE A 99 -3.49 13.35 -0.55
N LEU A 100 -2.82 12.27 -0.94
CA LEU A 100 -1.56 11.85 -0.33
C LEU A 100 -0.37 12.84 -0.48
N THR A 101 -0.50 13.89 -1.30
CA THR A 101 0.52 14.95 -1.46
C THR A 101 0.47 16.03 -0.35
N ILE A 102 0.22 15.69 0.92
CA ILE A 102 0.22 16.72 1.99
C ILE A 102 1.61 17.32 2.13
N PRO A 103 1.72 18.65 2.29
CA PRO A 103 2.98 19.26 2.67
C PRO A 103 3.59 18.56 3.88
N HIS A 104 4.81 18.07 3.78
CA HIS A 104 5.48 17.30 4.84
C HIS A 104 5.48 17.97 6.23
N SER A 105 5.33 19.30 6.28
CA SER A 105 5.23 20.10 7.50
C SER A 105 3.94 19.87 8.29
N THR A 106 2.92 19.25 7.71
CA THR A 106 1.64 18.98 8.41
C THR A 106 1.71 17.74 9.29
N TYR A 107 2.64 16.82 9.03
CA TYR A 107 2.81 15.63 9.85
C TYR A 107 3.48 16.01 11.18
N LYS A 108 2.67 16.10 12.23
CA LYS A 108 3.15 16.27 13.61
C LYS A 108 3.30 14.90 14.25
N PHE A 109 4.51 14.58 14.65
CA PHE A 109 4.79 13.36 15.41
C PHE A 109 4.45 13.59 16.87
N THR A 110 3.82 12.61 17.50
CA THR A 110 3.75 12.60 18.96
C THR A 110 5.15 12.25 19.51
N ALA A 111 5.42 12.66 20.73
CA ALA A 111 6.69 12.32 21.40
C ALA A 111 6.89 10.80 21.51
N GLU A 112 5.81 10.02 21.51
CA GLU A 112 5.86 8.55 21.50
C GLU A 112 6.20 7.95 20.13
N GLN A 113 5.94 8.67 19.03
CA GLN A 113 6.20 8.19 17.66
C GLN A 113 7.62 8.48 17.17
N GLU A 114 8.22 9.59 17.61
CA GLU A 114 9.60 10.00 17.25
C GLU A 114 10.66 8.90 17.44
N PRO A 115 10.63 8.09 18.52
CA PRO A 115 11.55 6.97 18.68
C PRO A 115 11.46 5.93 17.56
N LEU A 116 10.27 5.65 17.00
CA LEU A 116 10.12 4.66 15.92
C LEU A 116 10.80 5.11 14.62
N LEU A 117 10.92 6.42 14.40
CA LEU A 117 11.57 7.00 13.22
C LEU A 117 13.09 7.08 13.35
N SER A 118 13.54 7.48 14.54
CA SER A 118 14.93 7.85 14.79
C SER A 118 15.77 6.68 15.30
N SER A 119 15.14 5.68 15.93
CA SER A 119 15.83 4.48 16.42
C SER A 119 15.98 3.43 15.32
N ALA A 120 17.01 2.59 15.48
CA ALA A 120 17.16 1.41 14.64
C ALA A 120 15.97 0.47 14.85
N VAL A 121 15.39 -0.02 13.75
CA VAL A 121 14.30 -1.01 13.82
C VAL A 121 14.83 -2.25 14.57
N PRO A 122 14.14 -2.69 15.65
CA PRO A 122 14.60 -3.81 16.44
C PRO A 122 14.51 -5.10 15.62
N GLU A 123 15.56 -5.90 15.67
CA GLU A 123 15.52 -7.26 15.13
C GLU A 123 14.57 -8.13 15.95
N VAL A 124 13.67 -8.83 15.27
CA VAL A 124 12.62 -9.67 15.86
C VAL A 124 12.90 -11.15 15.58
N ASN A 125 12.69 -12.00 16.57
CA ASN A 125 13.01 -13.42 16.50
C ASN A 125 11.78 -14.31 16.61
N THR A 126 10.62 -13.73 16.92
CA THR A 126 9.37 -14.46 17.10
C THR A 126 8.25 -13.82 16.30
N THR A 127 7.22 -14.60 15.96
CA THR A 127 6.01 -14.09 15.32
C THR A 127 5.31 -13.02 16.17
N THR A 128 5.33 -13.19 17.49
CA THR A 128 4.75 -12.20 18.43
C THR A 128 5.52 -10.88 18.39
N GLU A 129 6.86 -10.91 18.43
CA GLU A 129 7.68 -9.69 18.32
C GLU A 129 7.49 -8.98 16.98
N LEU A 130 7.39 -9.74 15.88
CA LEU A 130 7.07 -9.16 14.58
C LEU A 130 5.66 -8.55 14.56
N SER A 131 4.69 -9.20 15.18
CA SER A 131 3.32 -8.68 15.30
C SER A 131 3.28 -7.36 16.04
N ASP A 132 3.92 -7.30 17.21
CA ASP A 132 4.05 -6.07 17.97
C ASP A 132 4.75 -4.98 17.15
N LEU A 133 5.82 -5.32 16.43
CA LEU A 133 6.49 -4.36 15.55
C LEU A 133 5.53 -3.83 14.47
N LEU A 134 4.88 -4.71 13.72
CA LEU A 134 4.05 -4.31 12.58
C LEU A 134 2.78 -3.58 13.03
N MET A 135 2.16 -3.93 14.17
CA MET A 135 1.05 -3.17 14.74
C MET A 135 1.44 -1.73 15.08
N ALA A 136 2.62 -1.50 15.65
CA ALA A 136 3.10 -0.14 15.92
C ALA A 136 3.26 0.67 14.62
N TRP A 137 3.78 0.04 13.56
CA TRP A 137 3.91 0.66 12.25
C TRP A 137 2.55 0.86 11.55
N THR A 138 1.57 -0.02 11.75
CA THR A 138 0.20 0.17 11.24
C THR A 138 -0.41 1.43 11.80
N ASP A 139 -0.40 1.60 13.14
CA ASP A 139 -0.94 2.80 13.78
C ASP A 139 -0.23 4.07 13.30
N LEU A 140 1.09 3.98 13.12
CA LEU A 140 1.92 5.09 12.65
C LEU A 140 1.57 5.49 11.21
N PHE A 141 1.49 4.51 10.31
CA PHE A 141 1.16 4.73 8.91
C PHE A 141 -0.28 5.18 8.72
N ASP A 142 -1.23 4.62 9.47
CA ASP A 142 -2.61 5.06 9.44
C ASP A 142 -2.75 6.52 9.88
N ALA A 143 -2.11 6.89 11.00
CA ALA A 143 -2.11 8.27 11.47
C ALA A 143 -1.45 9.24 10.47
N TRP A 144 -0.33 8.86 9.85
CA TRP A 144 0.38 9.76 8.94
C TRP A 144 -0.19 9.80 7.54
N PHE A 145 -0.32 8.66 6.90
CA PHE A 145 -0.59 8.62 5.47
C PHE A 145 -2.08 8.58 5.18
N PHE A 146 -2.86 8.00 6.08
CA PHE A 146 -4.27 7.70 5.83
C PHE A 146 -5.22 8.45 6.76
N GLY A 147 -4.72 9.25 7.71
CA GLY A 147 -5.52 10.09 8.59
C GLY A 147 -6.46 9.31 9.51
N GLY A 148 -6.10 8.08 9.91
CA GLY A 148 -6.95 7.21 10.71
C GLY A 148 -8.00 6.42 9.91
N ALA A 149 -7.98 6.53 8.58
CA ALA A 149 -8.96 5.89 7.70
C ALA A 149 -8.89 4.35 7.72
N LEU A 150 -7.80 3.76 8.19
CA LEU A 150 -7.60 2.32 8.27
C LEU A 150 -7.71 1.78 9.70
N SER A 151 -8.29 2.52 10.64
CA SER A 151 -8.42 2.13 12.06
C SER A 151 -9.22 0.83 12.29
N ASP A 152 -10.08 0.50 11.33
CA ASP A 152 -10.93 -0.70 11.32
C ASP A 152 -10.37 -1.80 10.41
N THR A 153 -9.12 -1.67 9.95
CA THR A 153 -8.44 -2.70 9.16
C THR A 153 -7.65 -3.61 10.09
N ASP A 154 -7.96 -4.91 10.06
CA ASP A 154 -7.26 -5.89 10.87
C ASP A 154 -5.90 -6.25 10.26
N LEU A 155 -4.94 -6.63 11.11
CA LEU A 155 -3.63 -7.15 10.70
C LEU A 155 -3.48 -8.59 11.19
N VAL A 156 -3.29 -9.53 10.27
CA VAL A 156 -3.05 -10.94 10.55
C VAL A 156 -1.66 -11.32 10.05
N ILE A 157 -0.88 -11.98 10.91
CA ILE A 157 0.46 -12.47 10.56
C ILE A 157 0.46 -13.97 10.63
N GLU A 158 0.80 -14.59 9.51
CA GLU A 158 0.66 -16.03 9.32
C GLU A 158 2.01 -16.64 8.99
N LYS A 159 2.31 -17.81 9.56
CA LYS A 159 3.44 -18.60 9.11
C LYS A 159 3.06 -19.27 7.79
N SER A 160 3.80 -18.99 6.73
CA SER A 160 3.56 -19.61 5.43
C SER A 160 4.76 -20.46 5.03
N ASN A 161 4.48 -21.56 4.35
CA ASN A 161 5.51 -22.36 3.72
C ASN A 161 5.96 -21.68 2.42
N ILE A 162 7.22 -21.89 2.04
CA ILE A 162 7.96 -21.27 0.93
C ILE A 162 7.23 -21.33 -0.44
N SER A 163 6.14 -22.06 -0.62
CA SER A 163 5.47 -22.20 -1.92
C SER A 163 4.60 -21.02 -2.36
N GLU A 164 4.26 -20.07 -1.48
CA GLU A 164 3.28 -19.03 -1.84
C GLU A 164 3.89 -17.77 -2.45
N ILE A 165 3.10 -17.15 -3.33
CA ILE A 165 3.48 -15.95 -4.10
C ILE A 165 3.04 -14.72 -3.30
N GLY A 166 3.99 -13.83 -3.01
CA GLY A 166 3.77 -12.59 -2.26
C GLY A 166 4.11 -12.73 -0.77
N LEU A 167 4.46 -11.59 -0.16
CA LEU A 167 4.77 -11.49 1.27
C LEU A 167 3.58 -10.95 2.08
N GLY A 168 2.55 -10.45 1.40
CA GLY A 168 1.30 -10.01 2.00
C GLY A 168 0.22 -9.89 0.94
N TRP A 169 -1.00 -9.69 1.41
CA TRP A 169 -2.15 -9.32 0.59
C TRP A 169 -3.20 -8.63 1.47
N TYR A 170 -4.00 -7.76 0.85
CA TYR A 170 -5.23 -7.24 1.44
C TYR A 170 -6.43 -8.11 1.04
N GLU A 171 -7.19 -8.61 2.01
CA GLU A 171 -8.42 -9.37 1.82
C GLU A 171 -9.66 -8.46 1.96
N ASN A 172 -10.45 -8.40 0.89
CA ASN A 172 -11.80 -7.87 0.89
C ASN A 172 -12.80 -9.04 0.76
N PRO A 173 -13.92 -9.09 1.51
CA PRO A 173 -14.54 -8.02 2.29
C PRO A 173 -14.13 -7.91 3.77
N ARG A 174 -13.23 -8.78 4.26
CA ARG A 174 -12.90 -8.81 5.69
C ARG A 174 -12.13 -7.60 6.20
N ASN A 175 -11.69 -6.70 5.31
CA ASN A 175 -10.82 -5.57 5.65
C ASN A 175 -9.60 -6.01 6.45
N THR A 176 -8.94 -7.07 5.97
CA THR A 176 -7.82 -7.69 6.68
C THR A 176 -6.57 -7.60 5.83
N ILE A 177 -5.49 -7.08 6.41
CA ILE A 177 -4.15 -7.17 5.83
C ILE A 177 -3.51 -8.44 6.37
N HIS A 178 -3.05 -9.30 5.47
CA HIS A 178 -2.32 -10.50 5.82
C HIS A 178 -0.85 -10.34 5.45
N ILE A 179 0.06 -10.70 6.37
CA ILE A 179 1.50 -10.72 6.12
C ILE A 179 2.04 -12.13 6.40
N LYS A 180 2.75 -12.68 5.42
CA LYS A 180 3.34 -14.01 5.49
C LYS A 180 4.73 -13.95 6.10
N LEU A 181 4.89 -14.57 7.25
CA LEU A 181 6.18 -14.87 7.82
C LEU A 181 6.80 -16.04 7.06
N LEU A 182 7.84 -15.76 6.27
CA LEU A 182 8.65 -16.78 5.61
C LEU A 182 10.03 -16.85 6.25
N ASP A 183 10.55 -18.07 6.35
CA ASP A 183 11.96 -18.27 6.65
C ASP A 183 12.79 -17.73 5.48
N ARG A 184 13.77 -16.86 5.77
CA ARG A 184 14.72 -16.28 4.79
C ARG A 184 14.08 -15.43 3.69
N VAL A 185 13.18 -14.52 4.05
CA VAL A 185 12.57 -13.56 3.10
C VAL A 185 13.61 -12.81 2.26
N ARG A 186 14.76 -12.46 2.84
CA ARG A 186 15.81 -11.67 2.16
C ARG A 186 16.35 -12.33 0.90
N ASP A 187 16.34 -13.66 0.81
CA ASP A 187 16.82 -14.39 -0.36
C ASP A 187 15.90 -14.17 -1.59
N ARG A 188 14.68 -13.63 -1.39
CA ARG A 188 13.67 -13.42 -2.45
C ARG A 188 13.66 -12.04 -3.08
N GLU A 189 14.39 -11.08 -2.51
CA GLU A 189 14.41 -9.69 -2.99
C GLU A 189 15.87 -9.28 -3.30
N PRO A 190 16.38 -9.69 -4.48
CA PRO A 190 17.75 -9.37 -4.90
C PRO A 190 17.98 -7.86 -4.90
N GLY A 191 19.04 -7.42 -4.24
CA GLY A 191 19.44 -6.01 -4.17
C GLY A 191 18.87 -5.23 -2.99
N PHE A 192 17.99 -5.82 -2.16
CA PHE A 192 17.57 -5.19 -0.92
C PHE A 192 18.65 -5.30 0.17
N THR A 193 19.11 -4.16 0.67
CA THR A 193 20.21 -4.07 1.65
C THR A 193 19.76 -3.92 3.10
N GLY A 194 18.46 -3.78 3.36
CA GLY A 194 17.91 -3.66 4.72
C GLY A 194 17.80 -4.99 5.48
N SER A 195 17.33 -4.90 6.73
CA SER A 195 16.99 -6.07 7.56
C SER A 195 15.64 -6.68 7.13
N GLN A 196 15.33 -7.87 7.62
CA GLN A 196 14.04 -8.52 7.34
C GLN A 196 12.85 -7.70 7.84
N GLU A 197 13.02 -6.99 8.96
CA GLU A 197 12.00 -6.11 9.54
C GLU A 197 11.72 -4.90 8.66
N HIS A 198 12.77 -4.27 8.10
CA HIS A 198 12.58 -3.19 7.12
C HIS A 198 11.76 -3.66 5.91
N LEU A 199 11.97 -4.91 5.47
CA LEU A 199 11.19 -5.51 4.39
C LEU A 199 9.73 -5.70 4.78
N PHE A 200 9.44 -6.25 5.97
CA PHE A 200 8.07 -6.42 6.43
C PHE A 200 7.33 -5.10 6.67
N ILE A 201 8.01 -4.07 7.18
CA ILE A 201 7.45 -2.72 7.29
C ILE A 201 7.09 -2.17 5.89
N GLY A 202 7.95 -2.42 4.90
CA GLY A 202 7.67 -2.06 3.51
C GLY A 202 6.49 -2.82 2.91
N VAL A 203 6.36 -4.12 3.19
CA VAL A 203 5.20 -4.95 2.80
C VAL A 203 3.93 -4.45 3.48
N LEU A 204 3.99 -4.09 4.76
CA LEU A 204 2.85 -3.52 5.47
C LEU A 204 2.35 -2.24 4.77
N LEU A 205 3.26 -1.29 4.48
CA LEU A 205 2.88 -0.07 3.77
C LEU A 205 2.27 -0.37 2.38
N HIS A 206 2.82 -1.36 1.67
CA HIS A 206 2.32 -1.83 0.38
C HIS A 206 0.85 -2.29 0.47
N GLU A 207 0.53 -3.12 1.45
CA GLU A 207 -0.84 -3.64 1.65
C GLU A 207 -1.78 -2.59 2.23
N MET A 208 -1.30 -1.66 3.07
CA MET A 208 -2.11 -0.54 3.55
C MET A 208 -2.53 0.40 2.42
N VAL A 209 -1.68 0.62 1.41
CA VAL A 209 -2.09 1.35 0.21
C VAL A 209 -3.14 0.58 -0.58
N HIS A 210 -3.07 -0.76 -0.67
CA HIS A 210 -4.16 -1.55 -1.26
C HIS A 210 -5.47 -1.36 -0.51
N ALA A 211 -5.44 -1.45 0.82
CA ALA A 211 -6.60 -1.28 1.69
C ALA A 211 -7.23 0.10 1.51
N PHE A 212 -6.42 1.17 1.59
CA PHE A 212 -6.88 2.54 1.41
C PHE A 212 -7.50 2.74 0.03
N VAL A 213 -6.80 2.31 -1.02
CA VAL A 213 -7.32 2.45 -2.38
C VAL A 213 -8.62 1.64 -2.53
N TYR A 214 -8.73 0.46 -1.91
CA TYR A 214 -9.96 -0.34 -1.94
C TYR A 214 -11.13 0.38 -1.31
N LEU A 215 -10.98 0.72 -0.03
CA LEU A 215 -12.05 1.14 0.85
C LEU A 215 -12.65 2.48 0.45
N TYR A 216 -11.85 3.33 -0.17
CA TYR A 216 -12.22 4.71 -0.44
C TYR A 216 -12.53 4.97 -1.91
N SER A 217 -12.16 4.06 -2.82
CA SER A 217 -12.51 4.21 -4.23
C SER A 217 -13.99 3.95 -4.48
N CYS A 218 -14.62 4.79 -5.28
CA CYS A 218 -15.99 4.57 -5.75
C CYS A 218 -16.08 3.28 -6.59
N PRO A 219 -16.96 2.33 -6.25
CA PRO A 219 -17.09 1.04 -6.94
C PRO A 219 -17.86 1.13 -8.27
N LYS A 220 -18.41 2.30 -8.61
CA LYS A 220 -19.26 2.47 -9.79
C LYS A 220 -18.49 2.38 -11.11
N TYR A 221 -19.18 1.92 -12.15
CA TYR A 221 -18.64 1.75 -13.50
C TYR A 221 -17.93 2.99 -14.10
N CYS A 222 -18.38 4.20 -13.76
CA CYS A 222 -17.74 5.44 -14.24
C CYS A 222 -16.32 5.64 -13.67
N CYS A 223 -16.09 5.16 -12.43
CA CYS A 223 -14.76 5.00 -11.83
C CYS A 223 -14.13 3.68 -12.25
N ASN A 224 -14.90 2.70 -12.76
CA ASN A 224 -14.35 1.46 -13.34
C ASN A 224 -13.79 1.59 -14.76
N VAL A 225 -14.00 2.71 -15.45
CA VAL A 225 -13.12 3.06 -16.58
C VAL A 225 -11.69 3.33 -16.06
N CYS A 226 -11.55 3.74 -14.79
CA CYS A 226 -10.33 3.63 -13.98
C CYS A 226 -10.13 2.22 -13.36
N PHE A 227 -10.67 1.17 -13.97
CA PHE A 227 -10.14 -0.20 -13.89
C PHE A 227 -9.52 -0.64 -15.21
N ASN A 228 -9.58 0.18 -16.27
CA ASN A 228 -8.79 -0.05 -17.48
C ASN A 228 -7.33 0.29 -17.16
N PRO A 229 -6.42 -0.69 -17.06
CA PRO A 229 -5.05 -0.48 -16.59
C PRO A 229 -4.25 0.50 -17.48
N PRO A 230 -4.40 0.48 -18.83
CA PRO A 230 -3.91 1.54 -19.72
C PRO A 230 -4.38 2.96 -19.40
N LEU A 231 -5.51 3.15 -18.70
CA LEU A 231 -6.16 4.46 -18.48
C LEU A 231 -6.15 4.91 -17.02
N GLY A 232 -5.14 4.56 -16.25
CA GLY A 232 -5.04 5.06 -14.87
C GLY A 232 -5.66 4.12 -13.85
N GLY A 233 -6.07 2.91 -14.25
CA GLY A 233 -6.91 2.11 -13.40
C GLY A 233 -6.23 1.42 -12.22
N ARG A 234 -7.03 0.82 -11.33
CA ARG A 234 -6.54 0.09 -10.15
C ARG A 234 -5.77 -1.20 -10.50
N GLY A 235 -6.05 -1.75 -11.67
CA GLY A 235 -5.54 -3.04 -12.13
C GLY A 235 -6.20 -4.25 -11.47
N LYS A 236 -6.19 -5.39 -12.16
CA LYS A 236 -6.70 -6.72 -11.79
C LYS A 236 -6.03 -7.27 -10.55
N LEU A 237 -4.75 -6.94 -10.34
CA LEU A 237 -4.01 -7.30 -9.12
C LEU A 237 -3.98 -6.18 -8.09
N GLY A 238 -4.64 -5.04 -8.35
CA GLY A 238 -4.59 -3.87 -7.49
C GLY A 238 -3.34 -3.01 -7.63
N HIS A 239 -2.37 -3.37 -8.47
CA HIS A 239 -1.10 -2.62 -8.65
C HIS A 239 -1.09 -1.67 -9.86
N GLY A 240 -2.24 -1.13 -10.21
CA GLY A 240 -2.37 -0.17 -11.31
C GLY A 240 -1.86 1.24 -10.94
N LEU A 241 -2.12 2.21 -11.82
CA LEU A 241 -1.50 3.53 -11.78
C LEU A 241 -1.78 4.30 -10.48
N VAL A 242 -3.03 4.30 -10.02
CA VAL A 242 -3.40 4.97 -8.76
C VAL A 242 -2.66 4.39 -7.56
N TRP A 243 -2.54 3.07 -7.51
CA TRP A 243 -1.83 2.39 -6.43
C TRP A 243 -0.33 2.70 -6.49
N ALA A 244 0.28 2.64 -7.68
CA ALA A 244 1.71 2.91 -7.85
C ALA A 244 2.07 4.36 -7.49
N ASP A 245 1.27 5.33 -7.94
CA ASP A 245 1.43 6.74 -7.58
C ASP A 245 1.29 6.95 -6.06
N SER A 246 0.26 6.35 -5.46
CA SER A 246 0.00 6.46 -4.02
C SER A 246 1.16 5.89 -3.20
N LEU A 247 1.62 4.67 -3.53
CA LEU A 247 2.71 4.02 -2.83
C LEU A 247 4.05 4.75 -3.02
N THR A 248 4.30 5.27 -4.22
CA THR A 248 5.47 6.12 -4.49
C THR A 248 5.50 7.30 -3.54
N LEU A 249 4.41 8.08 -3.47
CA LEU A 249 4.32 9.26 -2.62
C LEU A 249 4.57 8.95 -1.14
N VAL A 250 3.86 7.97 -0.58
CA VAL A 250 4.02 7.64 0.86
C VAL A 250 5.40 7.04 1.14
N SER A 251 5.99 6.28 0.20
CA SER A 251 7.34 5.73 0.37
C SER A 251 8.43 6.79 0.30
N GLU A 252 8.28 7.82 -0.54
CA GLU A 252 9.19 8.98 -0.58
C GLU A 252 9.14 9.77 0.73
N VAL A 253 7.93 9.98 1.27
CA VAL A 253 7.76 10.63 2.58
C VAL A 253 8.47 9.80 3.65
N LEU A 254 8.22 8.49 3.69
CA LEU A 254 8.85 7.59 4.66
C LEU A 254 10.38 7.64 4.54
N ARG A 255 10.93 7.55 3.32
CA ARG A 255 12.38 7.53 3.06
C ARG A 255 13.09 8.77 3.60
N ARG A 256 12.41 9.93 3.62
CA ARG A 256 12.97 11.17 4.19
C ARG A 256 12.93 11.20 5.72
N LYS A 257 12.14 10.34 6.35
CA LYS A 257 11.91 10.31 7.81
C LYS A 257 12.69 9.21 8.51
N VAL A 258 13.06 8.15 7.79
CA VAL A 258 13.84 7.04 8.34
C VAL A 258 15.27 7.04 7.81
N ASN A 259 16.19 6.43 8.56
CA ASN A 259 17.59 6.31 8.18
C ASN A 259 17.96 4.95 7.55
N TRP A 260 16.96 4.14 7.20
CA TRP A 260 17.11 2.81 6.60
C TRP A 260 16.54 2.77 5.18
N PRO A 261 16.99 1.83 4.33
CA PRO A 261 16.53 1.75 2.94
C PRO A 261 15.06 1.31 2.86
N VAL A 262 14.17 2.22 2.47
CA VAL A 262 12.74 1.93 2.24
C VAL A 262 12.55 1.14 0.96
N PHE A 263 12.00 -0.07 1.08
CA PHE A 263 11.68 -0.97 -0.03
C PHE A 263 10.22 -1.43 0.03
N VAL A 264 9.44 -1.07 -0.98
CA VAL A 264 7.99 -1.36 -1.07
C VAL A 264 7.60 -2.11 -2.35
N ASN A 265 8.60 -2.58 -3.11
CA ASN A 265 8.48 -3.44 -4.29
C ASN A 265 7.58 -2.93 -5.44
N ILE A 266 7.45 -1.61 -5.63
CA ILE A 266 6.66 -1.01 -6.73
C ILE A 266 7.02 -1.61 -8.11
N PRO A 267 8.32 -1.67 -8.52
CA PRO A 267 8.66 -2.08 -9.89
C PRO A 267 8.17 -3.49 -10.23
N ARG A 268 8.36 -4.44 -9.31
CA ARG A 268 7.96 -5.84 -9.52
C ARG A 268 6.44 -6.02 -9.51
N SER A 269 5.73 -5.26 -8.66
CA SER A 269 4.27 -5.36 -8.53
C SER A 269 3.54 -4.74 -9.71
N VAL A 270 3.96 -3.55 -10.14
CA VAL A 270 3.45 -2.93 -11.37
C VAL A 270 3.77 -3.83 -12.56
N ALA A 271 5.01 -4.33 -12.66
CA ALA A 271 5.40 -5.22 -13.73
C ALA A 271 4.48 -6.44 -13.86
N HIS A 272 4.13 -7.00 -12.71
CA HIS A 272 3.27 -8.16 -12.62
C HIS A 272 1.83 -7.87 -13.02
N SER A 273 1.22 -6.79 -12.52
CA SER A 273 -0.16 -6.43 -12.88
C SER A 273 -0.27 -6.12 -14.36
N MET A 274 0.61 -5.25 -14.87
CA MET A 274 0.57 -4.80 -16.26
C MET A 274 0.76 -5.93 -17.26
N CYS A 275 1.57 -6.93 -16.91
CA CYS A 275 1.72 -8.15 -17.67
C CYS A 275 0.41 -8.95 -17.83
N ILE A 276 -0.36 -9.12 -16.74
CA ILE A 276 -1.64 -9.85 -16.76
C ILE A 276 -2.72 -9.06 -17.52
N GLU A 277 -2.48 -7.77 -17.70
CA GLU A 277 -3.42 -6.80 -18.21
C GLU A 277 -3.15 -6.38 -19.64
N ASP A 278 -2.04 -6.85 -20.21
CA ASP A 278 -1.56 -6.48 -21.53
C ASP A 278 -1.48 -4.95 -21.69
N CYS A 279 -0.89 -4.29 -20.69
CA CYS A 279 -0.66 -2.84 -20.71
C CYS A 279 0.79 -2.50 -20.37
N GLN A 280 1.20 -1.27 -20.63
CA GLN A 280 2.54 -0.77 -20.33
C GLN A 280 2.47 0.64 -19.75
N PRO A 281 3.34 0.97 -18.79
CA PRO A 281 3.48 2.33 -18.31
C PRO A 281 4.22 3.16 -19.36
N ASN A 282 3.91 4.45 -19.44
CA ASN A 282 4.73 5.36 -20.23
C ASN A 282 6.04 5.72 -19.50
N LYS A 283 6.97 6.36 -20.20
CA LYS A 283 8.26 6.78 -19.65
C LYS A 283 8.12 7.65 -18.40
N ALA A 284 7.23 8.65 -18.42
CA ALA A 284 7.05 9.57 -17.31
C ALA A 284 6.53 8.84 -16.05
N GLN A 285 5.69 7.83 -16.21
CA GLN A 285 5.21 6.98 -15.11
C GLN A 285 6.35 6.16 -14.51
N LEU A 286 7.14 5.49 -15.34
CA LEU A 286 8.32 4.74 -14.91
C LEU A 286 9.30 5.63 -14.11
N GLU A 287 9.62 6.80 -14.64
CA GLU A 287 10.49 7.77 -13.96
C GLU A 287 9.91 8.19 -12.61
N SER A 288 8.61 8.50 -12.58
CA SER A 288 7.95 8.95 -11.35
C SER A 288 7.96 7.88 -10.25
N TRP A 289 7.92 6.59 -10.62
CA TRP A 289 7.98 5.48 -9.67
C TRP A 289 9.42 5.03 -9.33
N GLY A 290 10.43 5.78 -9.78
CA GLY A 290 11.83 5.43 -9.58
C GLY A 290 12.25 4.15 -10.30
N MET A 291 11.56 3.81 -11.39
CA MET A 291 11.92 2.66 -12.24
C MET A 291 12.93 3.08 -13.30
N ASP A 292 13.91 2.23 -13.54
CA ASP A 292 14.89 2.39 -14.63
C ASP A 292 14.18 2.31 -15.99
N VAL A 293 14.04 3.46 -16.66
CA VAL A 293 13.37 3.57 -17.97
C VAL A 293 14.05 2.73 -19.04
N ASP A 294 15.37 2.57 -19.02
CA ASP A 294 16.07 1.80 -20.04
C ASP A 294 15.86 0.30 -19.85
N LYS A 295 15.71 -0.12 -18.60
CA LYS A 295 15.36 -1.50 -18.24
C LYS A 295 13.88 -1.79 -18.44
N TRP A 296 13.00 -0.88 -18.05
CA TRP A 296 11.55 -1.11 -17.99
C TRP A 296 10.76 -0.43 -19.12
N GLY A 297 11.40 0.34 -20.00
CA GLY A 297 10.75 1.00 -21.13
C GLY A 297 10.80 0.20 -22.44
N ARG A 298 11.59 -0.88 -22.49
CA ARG A 298 11.69 -1.76 -23.66
C ARG A 298 10.64 -2.87 -23.59
N VAL A 299 9.81 -2.97 -24.63
CA VAL A 299 8.77 -4.00 -24.78
C VAL A 299 9.31 -5.41 -24.54
N GLU A 300 10.49 -5.72 -25.05
CA GLU A 300 11.17 -7.02 -24.94
C GLU A 300 11.36 -7.46 -23.47
N ASN A 301 11.65 -6.52 -22.57
CA ASN A 301 11.85 -6.82 -21.15
C ASN A 301 10.53 -7.15 -20.44
N TRP A 302 9.41 -6.59 -20.91
CA TRP A 302 8.07 -6.94 -20.43
C TRP A 302 7.65 -8.33 -20.87
N SER A 303 7.88 -8.66 -22.14
CA SER A 303 7.56 -9.97 -22.72
C SER A 303 8.26 -11.10 -21.96
N HIS A 304 9.56 -10.94 -21.66
CA HIS A 304 10.33 -11.93 -20.91
C HIS A 304 9.83 -12.12 -19.46
N LEU A 305 9.51 -11.02 -18.77
CA LEU A 305 8.93 -11.08 -17.41
C LEU A 305 7.55 -11.76 -17.42
N CYS A 306 6.77 -11.49 -18.46
CA CYS A 306 5.48 -12.12 -18.67
C CYS A 306 5.57 -13.61 -18.92
N GLU A 307 6.48 -14.04 -19.79
CA GLU A 307 6.71 -15.44 -20.09
C GLU A 307 7.23 -16.20 -18.88
N PHE A 308 8.28 -15.69 -18.21
CA PHE A 308 8.83 -16.31 -17.00
C PHE A 308 7.77 -16.49 -15.91
N ARG A 309 6.94 -15.46 -15.68
CA ARG A 309 5.87 -15.57 -14.68
C ARG A 309 4.74 -16.49 -15.11
N ARG A 310 4.32 -16.45 -16.39
CA ARG A 310 3.31 -17.37 -16.91
C ARG A 310 3.74 -18.81 -16.67
N GLU A 311 4.98 -19.15 -17.02
CA GLU A 311 5.57 -20.47 -16.75
C GLU A 311 5.64 -20.80 -15.26
N PHE A 312 5.97 -19.82 -14.40
CA PHE A 312 6.01 -20.03 -12.95
C PHE A 312 4.61 -20.34 -12.39
N TYR A 313 3.58 -19.59 -12.81
CA TYR A 313 2.19 -19.81 -12.40
C TYR A 313 1.62 -21.13 -12.95
N GLU A 314 1.93 -21.46 -14.20
CA GLU A 314 1.55 -22.74 -14.80
C GLU A 314 2.18 -23.92 -14.04
N ARG A 315 3.46 -23.81 -13.66
CA ARG A 315 4.14 -24.79 -12.81
C ARG A 315 3.53 -24.87 -11.40
N ALA A 316 3.21 -23.74 -10.79
CA ALA A 316 2.59 -23.70 -9.47
C ALA A 316 1.16 -24.29 -9.46
N ARG A 317 0.40 -24.13 -10.56
CA ARG A 317 -0.92 -24.74 -10.74
C ARG A 317 -0.87 -26.24 -11.01
N HIS A 318 0.25 -26.75 -11.53
CA HIS A 318 0.42 -28.17 -11.86
C HIS A 318 1.73 -28.74 -11.29
N PRO A 319 1.87 -28.84 -9.96
CA PRO A 319 3.12 -29.24 -9.32
C PRO A 319 3.60 -30.67 -9.66
N GLY A 320 2.78 -31.48 -10.35
CA GLY A 320 3.07 -32.85 -10.76
C GLY A 320 3.29 -33.09 -12.25
N LYS A 321 3.27 -32.06 -13.12
CA LYS A 321 3.59 -32.21 -14.55
C LYS A 321 5.00 -31.69 -14.81
N ARG A 322 5.98 -32.58 -14.80
CA ARG A 322 7.34 -32.33 -15.33
C ARG A 322 7.59 -33.22 -16.52
#